data_AF-A0A4Q1VPH4-F1
#
_entry.id   AF-A0A4Q1VPH4-F1
#
_cell.length_a   1.000
_cell.length_b   1.000
_cell.length_c   1.000
_cell.angle_alpha   90.00
_cell.angle_beta   90.00
_cell.angle_gamma   90.00
#
_symmetry.space_group_name_H-M   'P 1'
#
loop_
_entity.id
_entity.type
_entity.pdbx_description
1 polymer ?
#
loop_
_entity_poly.entity_id
_entity_poly.type
_entity_poly.pdbx_seq_one_letter_code
_entity_poly.pdbx_strand_id
1 'polypeptide(L)'
;MRLAVLATIIAVMTTAATAAERLPSFPKGTSYQEARQSLIGLGYEPVTLPGADKCYAGDERCQGRPEMSSCSGTGLAYCNFTWRSRRDMLIEITTIGEGINKVHAIRCRANCN
;
A
#
# COMPACT_ATOMS: atom_id res chain seq x y z
N MET A 1 -56.42 32.23 11.64
CA MET A 1 -55.98 31.85 10.28
C MET A 1 -54.47 32.04 10.19
N ARG A 2 -53.82 31.16 9.42
CA ARG A 2 -52.42 30.72 9.55
C ARG A 2 -51.43 31.76 9.00
N LEU A 3 -50.38 32.10 9.77
CA LEU A 3 -49.17 32.76 9.24
C LEU A 3 -48.26 31.67 8.66
N ALA A 4 -48.00 31.76 7.36
CA ALA A 4 -47.12 30.84 6.64
C ALA A 4 -45.66 31.20 6.92
N VAL A 5 -44.90 30.27 7.53
CA VAL A 5 -43.45 30.37 7.68
C VAL A 5 -42.80 29.83 6.41
N LEU A 6 -42.24 30.73 5.60
CA LEU A 6 -41.41 30.37 4.43
C LEU A 6 -40.05 29.88 4.94
N ALA A 7 -39.84 28.57 4.94
CA ALA A 7 -38.55 27.95 5.23
C ALA A 7 -37.67 27.97 3.97
N THR A 8 -36.69 28.87 3.93
CA THR A 8 -35.63 28.91 2.92
C THR A 8 -34.64 27.77 3.17
N ILE A 9 -34.71 26.72 2.34
CA ILE A 9 -33.77 25.59 2.36
C ILE A 9 -32.47 26.05 1.68
N ILE A 10 -31.46 26.39 2.47
CA ILE A 10 -30.10 26.65 1.97
C ILE A 10 -29.45 25.28 1.73
N ALA A 11 -29.41 24.84 0.46
CA ALA A 11 -28.70 23.64 0.06
C ALA A 11 -27.18 23.90 0.13
N VAL A 12 -26.55 23.48 1.22
CA VAL A 12 -25.09 23.50 1.37
C VAL A 12 -24.52 22.37 0.51
N MET A 13 -24.00 22.70 -0.67
CA MET A 13 -23.23 21.77 -1.51
C MET A 13 -21.84 21.58 -0.89
N THR A 14 -21.67 20.56 -0.05
CA THR A 14 -20.35 20.13 0.42
C THR A 14 -19.63 19.41 -0.72
N THR A 15 -18.79 20.13 -1.46
CA THR A 15 -17.81 19.51 -2.36
C THR A 15 -16.77 18.77 -1.51
N ALA A 16 -16.86 17.44 -1.45
CA ALA A 16 -15.80 16.62 -0.89
C ALA A 16 -14.57 16.70 -1.80
N ALA A 17 -13.56 17.47 -1.39
CA ALA A 17 -12.27 17.50 -2.07
C ALA A 17 -11.60 16.13 -1.90
N THR A 18 -11.56 15.32 -2.95
CA THR A 18 -10.75 14.10 -2.98
C THR A 18 -9.28 14.49 -3.05
N ALA A 19 -8.62 14.53 -1.88
CA ALA A 19 -7.17 14.70 -1.83
C ALA A 19 -6.50 13.55 -2.56
N ALA A 20 -5.62 13.85 -3.52
CA ALA A 20 -4.72 12.90 -4.17
C ALA A 20 -4.04 11.99 -3.13
N GLU A 21 -4.08 10.66 -3.34
CA GLU A 21 -3.42 9.74 -2.42
C GLU A 21 -1.93 9.69 -2.76
N ARG A 22 -1.09 10.18 -1.85
CA ARG A 22 0.36 10.14 -2.04
C ARG A 22 0.92 8.76 -1.71
N LEU A 23 1.93 8.35 -2.46
CA LEU A 23 2.73 7.17 -2.10
C LEU A 23 3.30 7.33 -0.68
N PRO A 24 3.30 6.25 0.12
CA PRO A 24 4.01 6.27 1.40
C PRO A 24 5.51 6.47 1.16
N SER A 25 6.21 6.96 2.17
CA SER A 25 7.67 7.08 2.16
C SER A 25 8.24 6.45 3.42
N PHE A 26 9.39 5.78 3.29
CA PHE A 26 10.09 5.20 4.44
C PHE A 26 11.47 5.84 4.59
N PRO A 27 11.95 6.08 5.82
CA PRO A 27 13.33 6.44 6.06
C PRO A 27 14.30 5.45 5.41
N LYS A 28 15.49 5.94 5.05
CA LYS A 28 16.52 5.08 4.47
C LYS A 28 16.88 3.97 5.47
N GLY A 29 16.84 2.73 5.00
CA GLY A 29 17.24 1.57 5.77
C GLY A 29 16.12 0.93 6.61
N THR A 30 14.88 1.43 6.51
CA THR A 30 13.69 0.78 7.09
C THR A 30 13.60 -0.67 6.62
N SER A 31 13.45 -1.59 7.57
CA SER A 31 13.23 -3.00 7.25
C SER A 31 11.87 -3.20 6.62
N TYR A 32 11.73 -4.26 5.83
CA TYR A 32 10.43 -4.60 5.24
C TYR A 32 9.37 -4.88 6.32
N GLN A 33 9.76 -5.48 7.44
CA GLN A 33 8.83 -5.76 8.54
C GLN A 33 8.21 -4.48 9.12
N GLU A 34 9.04 -3.45 9.34
CA GLU A 34 8.57 -2.14 9.83
C GLU A 34 7.70 -1.42 8.79
N ALA A 35 8.11 -1.46 7.53
CA ALA A 35 7.32 -0.90 6.42
C ALA A 35 5.95 -1.58 6.31
N ARG A 36 5.92 -2.91 6.40
CA ARG A 36 4.70 -3.73 6.40
C ARG A 36 3.74 -3.34 7.51
N GLN A 37 4.24 -3.22 8.74
CA GLN A 37 3.42 -2.79 9.88
C GLN A 37 2.85 -1.38 9.66
N SER A 38 3.66 -0.47 9.11
CA SER A 38 3.22 0.89 8.81
C SER A 38 2.13 0.93 7.75
N LEU A 39 2.24 0.15 6.67
CA LEU A 39 1.23 0.04 5.62
C LEU A 39 -0.10 -0.46 6.17
N ILE A 40 -0.08 -1.52 6.97
CA ILE A 40 -1.27 -2.05 7.64
C ILE A 40 -1.90 -0.97 8.53
N GLY A 41 -1.09 -0.23 9.30
CA GLY A 41 -1.55 0.88 10.13
C GLY A 41 -2.18 2.03 9.33
N LEU A 42 -1.67 2.29 8.12
CA LEU A 42 -2.24 3.26 7.16
C LEU A 42 -3.48 2.73 6.44
N GLY A 43 -3.86 1.47 6.67
CA GLY A 43 -5.02 0.84 6.07
C GLY A 43 -4.78 0.24 4.69
N TYR A 44 -3.52 -0.02 4.32
CA TYR A 44 -3.21 -0.82 3.15
C TYR A 44 -3.42 -2.30 3.45
N GLU A 45 -3.88 -3.02 2.43
CA GLU A 45 -4.10 -4.45 2.46
C GLU A 45 -3.06 -5.17 1.60
N PRO A 46 -2.54 -6.33 2.05
CA PRO A 46 -1.64 -7.15 1.25
C PRO A 46 -2.39 -7.72 0.04
N VAL A 47 -1.75 -7.69 -1.14
CA VAL A 47 -2.34 -8.21 -2.38
C VAL A 47 -1.49 -9.34 -2.95
N THR A 48 -2.09 -10.52 -3.04
CA THR A 48 -1.54 -11.60 -3.87
C THR A 48 -1.93 -11.37 -5.32
N LEU A 49 -0.94 -11.10 -6.18
CA LEU A 49 -1.17 -10.92 -7.61
C LEU A 49 -1.35 -12.27 -8.33
N PRO A 50 -2.14 -12.32 -9.42
CA PRO A 50 -2.10 -13.45 -10.34
C PRO A 50 -0.68 -13.65 -10.87
N GLY A 51 -0.18 -14.88 -10.80
CA GLY A 51 1.19 -15.21 -11.24
C GLY A 51 2.29 -14.82 -10.25
N ALA A 52 1.96 -14.49 -9.00
CA ALA A 52 2.96 -14.35 -7.95
C ALA A 52 3.76 -15.65 -7.77
N ASP A 53 5.06 -15.50 -7.54
CA ASP A 53 5.94 -16.62 -7.24
C ASP A 53 5.53 -17.33 -5.94
N LYS A 54 5.97 -18.58 -5.80
CA LYS A 54 5.87 -19.28 -4.52
C LYS A 54 7.05 -18.90 -3.64
N CYS A 55 6.77 -18.60 -2.38
CA CYS A 55 7.82 -18.48 -1.38
C CYS A 55 8.44 -19.86 -1.14
N TYR A 56 9.76 -19.97 -1.28
CA TYR A 56 10.47 -21.22 -0.99
C TYR A 56 10.51 -21.48 0.52
N ALA A 57 10.47 -22.75 0.90
CA ALA A 57 10.56 -23.15 2.30
C ALA A 57 11.90 -22.69 2.90
N GLY A 58 11.83 -21.98 4.04
CA GLY A 58 13.00 -21.43 4.72
C GLY A 58 13.40 -20.00 4.28
N ASP A 59 12.72 -19.41 3.29
CA ASP A 59 12.95 -18.01 2.92
C ASP A 59 12.14 -17.05 3.79
N GLU A 60 12.76 -16.59 4.88
CA GLU A 60 12.15 -15.67 5.85
C GLU A 60 11.72 -14.32 5.24
N ARG A 61 12.28 -13.94 4.08
CA ARG A 61 11.94 -12.68 3.40
C ARG A 61 10.51 -12.69 2.88
N CYS A 62 9.97 -13.87 2.52
CA CYS A 62 8.63 -14.02 1.95
C CYS A 62 7.67 -14.89 2.78
N GLN A 63 8.15 -15.62 3.79
CA GLN A 63 7.32 -16.53 4.56
C GLN A 63 6.17 -15.80 5.28
N GLY A 64 4.93 -16.26 5.06
CA GLY A 64 3.73 -15.66 5.67
C GLY A 64 3.36 -14.29 5.11
N ARG A 65 3.90 -13.90 3.94
CA ARG A 65 3.68 -12.60 3.31
C ARG A 65 2.91 -12.78 1.99
N PRO A 66 1.56 -12.85 2.02
CA PRO A 66 0.75 -13.05 0.82
C PRO A 66 0.89 -11.92 -0.19
N GLU A 67 1.39 -10.75 0.23
CA GLU A 67 1.71 -9.64 -0.65
C GLU A 67 2.95 -9.86 -1.52
N MET A 68 3.77 -10.89 -1.27
CA MET A 68 4.96 -11.16 -2.07
C MET A 68 4.56 -11.52 -3.50
N SER A 69 5.14 -10.80 -4.48
CA SER A 69 4.95 -11.08 -5.90
C SER A 69 6.12 -11.86 -6.50
N SER A 70 7.35 -11.55 -6.09
CA SER A 70 8.55 -12.24 -6.55
C SER A 70 9.72 -12.02 -5.58
N CYS A 71 10.62 -13.00 -5.46
CA CYS A 71 11.91 -12.85 -4.77
C CYS A 71 13.04 -13.46 -5.60
N SER A 72 14.14 -12.72 -5.77
CA SER A 72 15.38 -13.21 -6.36
C SER A 72 16.23 -13.93 -5.30
N GLY A 73 16.75 -15.10 -5.66
CA GLY A 73 17.72 -15.86 -4.85
C GLY A 73 19.18 -15.56 -5.19
N THR A 74 19.47 -14.54 -6.01
CA THR A 74 20.85 -14.17 -6.37
C THR A 74 21.07 -12.66 -6.35
N GLY A 75 22.34 -12.27 -6.18
CA GLY A 75 22.78 -10.87 -6.25
C GLY A 75 22.32 -10.06 -5.04
N LEU A 76 21.55 -9.00 -5.28
CA LEU A 76 21.06 -8.06 -4.25
C LEU A 76 19.83 -8.56 -3.48
N ALA A 77 19.40 -9.80 -3.75
CA ALA A 77 18.33 -10.46 -3.01
C ALA A 77 16.99 -9.69 -3.05
N TYR A 78 16.63 -9.18 -4.23
CA TYR A 78 15.43 -8.36 -4.39
C TYR A 78 14.17 -9.15 -4.05
N CYS A 79 13.23 -8.51 -3.35
CA CYS A 79 11.85 -8.98 -3.25
C CYS A 79 10.89 -7.85 -3.59
N ASN A 80 9.78 -8.19 -4.23
CA ASN A 80 8.71 -7.27 -4.57
C ASN A 80 7.44 -7.66 -3.81
N PHE A 81 6.75 -6.66 -3.25
CA PHE A 81 5.55 -6.84 -2.44
C PHE A 81 4.45 -5.87 -2.87
N THR A 82 3.24 -6.36 -3.09
CA THR A 82 2.12 -5.59 -3.65
C THR A 82 1.07 -5.26 -2.60
N TRP A 83 0.66 -3.99 -2.56
CA TRP A 83 -0.24 -3.46 -1.55
C TRP A 83 -1.35 -2.64 -2.21
N ARG A 84 -2.55 -2.68 -1.63
CA ARG A 84 -3.70 -1.86 -2.04
C ARG A 84 -4.10 -0.91 -0.93
N SER A 85 -4.30 0.36 -1.24
CA SER A 85 -4.84 1.33 -0.28
C SER A 85 -6.36 1.22 -0.15
N ARG A 86 -6.93 1.97 0.81
CA ARG A 86 -8.39 2.13 0.97
C ARG A 86 -9.08 2.84 -0.20
N ARG A 87 -8.33 3.48 -1.09
CA ARG A 87 -8.85 4.18 -2.28
C ARG A 87 -8.42 3.47 -3.57
N ASP A 88 -8.16 2.18 -3.47
CA ASP A 88 -7.77 1.31 -4.59
C ASP A 88 -6.47 1.71 -5.30
N MET A 89 -5.60 2.48 -4.63
CA MET A 89 -4.23 2.71 -5.12
C MET A 89 -3.43 1.42 -4.96
N LEU A 90 -2.87 0.92 -6.06
CA LEU A 90 -2.02 -0.26 -6.07
C LEU A 90 -0.55 0.17 -6.13
N ILE A 91 0.23 -0.27 -5.15
CA ILE A 91 1.67 0.04 -5.06
C ILE A 91 2.50 -1.23 -4.94
N GLU A 92 3.77 -1.11 -5.28
CA GLU A 92 4.77 -2.17 -5.15
C GLU A 92 5.95 -1.65 -4.34
N ILE A 93 6.36 -2.43 -3.35
CA ILE A 93 7.54 -2.17 -2.53
C ILE A 93 8.61 -3.15 -2.94
N THR A 94 9.73 -2.63 -3.39
CA THR A 94 10.93 -3.40 -3.69
C THR A 94 11.87 -3.31 -2.49
N THR A 95 12.39 -4.44 -2.05
CA THR A 95 13.38 -4.53 -0.97
C THR A 95 14.68 -5.13 -1.47
N ILE A 96 15.79 -4.88 -0.76
CA ILE A 96 17.09 -5.52 -1.00
C ILE A 96 17.65 -6.15 0.28
N GLY A 97 18.49 -7.17 0.12
CA GLY A 97 19.26 -7.81 1.19
C GLY A 97 18.78 -9.22 1.54
N GLU A 98 19.75 -10.08 1.86
CA GLU A 98 19.52 -11.40 2.43
C GLU A 98 19.23 -11.26 3.94
N GLY A 99 18.22 -11.96 4.46
CA GLY A 99 17.77 -11.84 5.86
C GLY A 99 16.88 -10.63 6.11
N ILE A 100 17.37 -9.61 6.84
CA ILE A 100 16.60 -8.38 7.10
C ILE A 100 16.61 -7.51 5.84
N ASN A 101 15.66 -7.78 4.95
CA ASN A 101 15.48 -7.03 3.73
C ASN A 101 14.97 -5.60 4.03
N LYS A 102 15.55 -4.61 3.36
CA LYS A 102 15.26 -3.19 3.57
C LYS A 102 14.54 -2.61 2.37
N VAL A 103 13.64 -1.66 2.62
CA VAL A 103 12.96 -0.96 1.52
C VAL A 103 14.00 -0.26 0.65
N HIS A 104 13.94 -0.55 -0.64
CA HIS A 104 14.79 0.03 -1.67
C HIS A 104 14.03 1.04 -2.51
N ALA A 105 12.81 0.69 -2.93
CA ALA A 105 11.98 1.53 -3.77
C ALA A 105 10.49 1.28 -3.52
N ILE A 106 9.68 2.28 -3.88
CA ILE A 106 8.22 2.18 -3.92
C ILE A 106 7.80 2.64 -5.31
N ARG A 107 6.95 1.86 -5.97
CA ARG A 107 6.47 2.14 -7.30
C ARG A 107 4.95 2.16 -7.32
N CYS A 108 4.38 3.14 -8.01
CA CYS A 108 2.98 3.11 -8.37
C CYS A 108 2.72 1.99 -9.39
N ARG A 109 1.70 1.16 -9.16
CA ARG A 109 1.21 0.19 -10.15
C ARG A 109 -0.09 0.64 -10.80
N ALA A 110 -1.03 1.20 -10.04
CA ALA A 110 -2.30 1.70 -10.55
C ALA A 110 -2.93 2.74 -9.60
N ASN A 111 -3.74 3.63 -10.16
CA ASN A 111 -4.59 4.59 -9.43
C ASN A 111 -3.85 5.53 -8.46
N CYS A 112 -2.59 5.86 -8.72
CA CYS A 112 -1.86 6.88 -7.94
C CYS A 112 -2.08 8.24 -8.60
N ASN A 113 -3.09 8.98 -8.13
CA ASN A 113 -3.43 10.32 -8.59
C ASN A 113 -3.14 11.33 -7.49
#